data_AF-A0A917UHL6-F1
#
_entry.id   AF-A0A917UHL6-F1
#
_cell.length_a   1.000
_cell.length_b   1.000
_cell.length_c   1.000
_cell.angle_alpha   90.00
_cell.angle_beta   90.00
_cell.angle_gamma   90.00
#
_symmetry.space_group_name_H-M   'P 1'
#
loop_
_entity.id
_entity.type
_entity.pdbx_description
1 polymer ?
#
loop_
_entity_poly.entity_id
_entity_poly.type
_entity_poly.pdbx_seq_one_letter_code
_entity_poly.pdbx_strand_id
1 'polypeptide(L)' 'MPTRVVLCRDDRLLPAPFVRRVARERLGVTPDEIDGGHTPALSHPVELAKLLDAYAISGR' A
#
# COMPACT_ATOMS: atom_id res chain seq x y z
N MET A 1 -1.97 5.11 -16.77
CA MET A 1 -2.23 3.81 -16.13
C MET A 1 -2.83 4.08 -14.75
N PRO A 2 -3.89 3.37 -14.32
CA PRO A 2 -4.40 3.52 -12.95
C PRO A 2 -3.35 3.06 -11.94
N THR A 3 -2.98 3.94 -11.01
CA THR A 3 -1.97 3.67 -9.98
C THR A 3 -2.63 3.58 -8.61
N ARG A 4 -2.31 2.54 -7.85
CA ARG A 4 -2.69 2.36 -6.45
C ARG A 4 -1.43 2.40 -5.58
N VAL A 5 -1.56 2.86 -4.34
CA VAL A 5 -0.48 2.87 -3.36
C VAL A 5 -0.93 2.07 -2.15
N VAL A 6 -0.14 1.07 -1.76
CA VAL A 6 -0.31 0.32 -0.51
C VAL A 6 0.82 0.71 0.43
N LEU A 7 0.49 1.10 1.65
CA LEU A 7 1.45 1.45 2.70
C LEU A 7 1.38 0.46 3.87
N CYS A 8 2.52 0.19 4.49
CA CYS A 8 2.59 -0.66 5.68
C CYS A 8 2.76 0.23 6.93
N ARG A 9 1.88 0.06 7.93
CA ARG A 9 1.78 0.97 9.08
C ARG A 9 3.04 1.02 9.94
N ASP A 10 3.78 -0.09 10.02
CA ASP A 10 4.96 -0.26 10.88
C ASP A 10 6.28 -0.18 10.09
N ASP A 11 6.25 0.32 8.84
CA ASP A 11 7.44 0.53 8.03
C ASP A 11 8.36 1.60 8.67
N ARG A 12 9.58 1.20 9.02
CA ARG A 12 10.60 2.08 9.61
C ARG A 12 11.54 2.69 8.57
N LEU A 13 11.58 2.15 7.35
CA LEU A 13 12.37 2.66 6.24
C LEU A 13 11.62 3.79 5.53
N LEU A 14 10.32 3.59 5.28
CA LEU A 14 9.42 4.58 4.69
C LEU A 14 8.20 4.79 5.60
N PRO A 15 8.32 5.59 6.68
CA PRO A 15 7.27 5.74 7.67
C PRO A 15 5.92 6.18 7.09
N ALA A 16 4.81 5.69 7.65
CA ALA A 16 3.46 5.97 7.16
C ALA A 16 3.16 7.47 6.93
N PRO A 17 3.56 8.43 7.80
CA PRO A 17 3.35 9.85 7.53
C PRO A 17 4.07 10.35 6.26
N PHE A 18 5.25 9.81 5.96
CA PHE A 18 6.01 10.14 4.76
C PHE A 18 5.28 9.62 3.51
N VAL A 19 4.89 8.35 3.50
CA VAL A 19 4.23 7.73 2.33
C VAL A 19 2.86 8.37 2.06
N ARG A 20 2.05 8.64 3.09
CA ARG A 20 0.76 9.36 2.95
C ARG A 20 0.94 10.71 2.28
N ARG A 21 1.96 11.47 2.70
CA ARG A 21 2.26 12.78 2.12
C ARG A 21 2.69 12.66 0.66
N VAL A 22 3.61 11.76 0.35
CA VAL A 22 4.11 11.56 -1.02
C VAL A 22 3.01 11.09 -1.96
N ALA A 23 2.18 10.13 -1.54
CA ALA A 23 1.07 9.62 -2.33
C ALA A 23 0.07 10.74 -2.68
N ARG A 24 -0.28 11.57 -1.70
CA ARG A 24 -1.15 12.73 -1.93
C ARG A 24 -0.51 13.78 -2.83
N GLU A 25 0.71 14.21 -2.51
CA GLU A 25 1.37 15.35 -3.18
C GLU A 25 1.83 15.02 -4.61
N ARG A 26 2.24 13.77 -4.87
CA ARG A 26 2.80 13.38 -6.17
C ARG A 26 1.82 12.64 -7.07
N LEU A 27 0.91 11.86 -6.48
CA LEU A 27 0.01 11.00 -7.22
C LEU A 27 -1.46 11.41 -7.07
N GLY A 28 -1.80 12.28 -6.12
CA GLY A 28 -3.20 12.62 -5.82
C GLY A 28 -4.01 11.44 -5.28
N VAL A 29 -3.34 10.41 -4.74
CA VAL A 29 -3.96 9.16 -4.29
C VAL A 29 -3.92 9.07 -2.77
N THR A 30 -5.05 8.66 -2.17
CA THR A 30 -5.10 8.18 -0.79
C THR A 30 -4.62 6.72 -0.78
N PRO A 31 -3.52 6.40 -0.08
CA PRO A 31 -3.03 5.04 -0.03
C PRO A 31 -3.93 4.13 0.81
N ASP A 32 -4.03 2.87 0.42
CA ASP A 32 -4.60 1.80 1.25
C ASP A 32 -3.54 1.33 2.25
N GLU A 33 -3.97 0.93 3.46
CA GLU A 33 -3.04 0.63 4.56
C GLU A 33 -3.20 -0.78 5.09
N ILE A 34 -2.06 -1.47 5.25
CA ILE A 34 -1.98 -2.80 5.87
C ILE A 34 -1.05 -2.79 7.10
N ASP A 35 -1.22 -3.76 7.98
CA ASP A 35 -0.26 -4.01 9.07
C ASP A 35 1.06 -4.53 8.50
N GLY A 36 2.16 -4.28 9.22
CA GLY A 36 3.48 -4.83 8.89
C GLY A 36 4.56 -3.79 8.59
N GLY A 37 5.78 -4.30 8.38
CA GLY A 37 6.96 -3.50 8.06
C GLY A 37 7.21 -3.35 6.57
N HIS A 38 8.44 -2.99 6.20
CA HIS A 38 8.81 -2.64 4.83
C HIS A 38 8.61 -3.77 3.78
N THR A 39 8.60 -5.03 4.21
CA THR A 39 8.53 -6.21 3.33
C THR A 39 7.23 -7.01 3.55
N PRO A 40 6.06 -6.46 3.18
CA PRO A 40 4.77 -7.14 3.37
C PRO A 40 4.64 -8.40 2.51
N ALA A 41 5.28 -8.44 1.34
CA ALA A 41 5.31 -9.64 0.48
C ALA A 41 5.99 -10.84 1.14
N LEU A 42 6.80 -10.62 2.20
CA LEU A 42 7.40 -11.68 3.00
C LEU A 42 6.67 -11.89 4.34
N SER A 43 6.35 -10.79 5.05
CA SER A 43 5.80 -10.85 6.41
C SER A 43 4.28 -11.05 6.48
N HIS A 44 3.54 -10.51 5.51
CA HIS A 44 2.08 -10.54 5.42
C HIS A 44 1.61 -10.89 3.99
N PRO A 45 2.12 -11.98 3.39
CA PRO A 45 1.91 -12.28 1.97
C PRO A 45 0.44 -12.53 1.63
N VAL A 46 -0.32 -13.14 2.55
CA VAL A 46 -1.73 -13.49 2.34
C VAL A 46 -2.62 -12.25 2.38
N GLU A 47 -2.39 -11.36 3.35
CA GLU A 47 -3.10 -10.08 3.49
C GLU A 47 -2.84 -9.20 2.27
N LEU A 48 -1.58 -9.10 1.84
CA LEU A 48 -1.21 -8.34 0.65
C LEU A 48 -1.86 -8.93 -0.61
N ALA A 49 -1.81 -10.25 -0.81
CA ALA A 49 -2.43 -10.90 -1.97
C ALA A 49 -3.93 -10.65 -2.04
N LYS A 50 -4.66 -10.77 -0.91
CA LYS A 50 -6.09 -10.47 -0.84
C LYS A 50 -6.42 -9.05 -1.28
N LEU A 51 -5.62 -8.07 -0.85
CA LEU A 51 -5.80 -6.66 -1.25
C LEU A 51 -5.57 -6.48 -2.76
N LEU A 52 -4.53 -7.10 -3.30
CA LEU A 52 -4.20 -7.02 -4.73
C LEU A 52 -5.27 -7.70 -5.60
N ASP A 53 -5.79 -8.86 -5.18
CA ASP A 53 -6.87 -9.56 -5.87
C ASP A 53 -8.15 -8.71 -5.91
N ALA A 54 -8.46 -8.00 -4.81
CA ALA A 54 -9.60 -7.08 -4.78
C ALA A 54 -9.47 -5.97 -5.84
N TYR A 55 -8.27 -5.42 -6.04
CA TYR A 55 -8.04 -4.44 -7.11
C TYR A 55 -8.26 -5.05 -8.50
N ALA A 56 -7.75 -6.25 -8.75
CA ALA A 56 -7.90 -6.93 -10.02
C ALA A 56 -9.37 -7.22 -10.38
N ILE A 57 -10.20 -7.48 -9.37
CA ILE A 57 -11.65 -7.68 -9.54
C ILE A 57 -12.36 -6.34 -9.79
N SER A 58 -12.00 -5.28 -9.06
CA SER A 58 -12.61 -3.95 -9.18
C SER A 58 -12.18 -3.15 -10.42
N GLY A 59 -11.05 -3.54 -11.02
CA GLY A 59 -10.43 -2.87 -12.16
C GLY A 59 -10.71 -3.54 -13.52
N ARG A 60 -11.62 -4.52 -13.55
CA ARG A 60 -12.30 -4.95 -14.78
C ARG A 60 -13.45 -4.00 -15.10
#